data_AF-A0A6S7FCD2-F1
#
_entry.id   AF-A0A6S7FCD2-F1
#
_cell.length_a   1.000
_cell.length_b   1.000
_cell.length_c   1.000
_cell.angle_alpha   90.00
_cell.angle_beta   90.00
_cell.angle_gamma   90.00
#
_symmetry.space_group_name_H-M   'P 1'
#
loop_
_entity.id
_entity.type
_entity.pdbx_description
1 polymer ?
#
loop_
_entity_poly.entity_id
_entity_poly.type
_entity_poly.pdbx_seq_one_letter_code
_entity_poly.pdbx_strand_id
1 'polypeptide(L)'
;MNFKALLIVLTVVCQTNEAARIVRRLRNVTAQSCLDYLKRGVKTNGYYSIKNYGTDGWVRTVYCDFESEPGFAWTLVESFALKNKFLPAFHIHPLKVNAPVNPNSPNWNLFRMSFLQMSQLRAQSTHWRVTCSFQTNSVGYLPRLCQDKLQGV
;
A
#
# COMPACT_ATOMS: atom_id res chain seq x y z
N MET A 1 -15.46 30.84 -38.45
CA MET A 1 -14.77 30.04 -37.41
C MET A 1 -13.45 29.54 -38.00
N ASN A 2 -12.32 30.00 -37.48
CA ASN A 2 -11.02 29.89 -38.16
C ASN A 2 -10.39 28.51 -37.90
N PHE A 3 -10.36 27.65 -38.93
CA PHE A 3 -9.94 26.24 -38.81
C PHE A 3 -8.51 26.08 -38.25
N LYS A 4 -7.63 27.06 -38.54
CA LYS A 4 -6.28 27.13 -37.99
C LYS A 4 -6.27 27.34 -36.46
N ALA A 5 -7.16 28.17 -35.93
CA ALA A 5 -7.24 28.43 -34.50
C ALA A 5 -7.72 27.18 -33.72
N LEU A 6 -8.68 26.44 -34.27
CA LEU A 6 -9.20 25.22 -33.64
C LEU A 6 -8.13 24.11 -33.58
N LEU A 7 -7.34 23.96 -34.65
CA LEU A 7 -6.25 22.97 -34.70
C LEU A 7 -5.15 23.29 -33.68
N ILE A 8 -4.78 24.56 -33.53
CA ILE A 8 -3.82 25.02 -32.53
C ILE A 8 -4.34 24.73 -31.11
N VAL A 9 -5.59 25.05 -30.81
CA VAL A 9 -6.19 24.79 -29.49
C VAL A 9 -6.18 23.29 -29.17
N LEU A 10 -6.57 22.42 -30.10
CA LEU A 10 -6.57 20.96 -29.90
C LEU A 10 -5.16 20.41 -29.62
N THR A 11 -4.16 20.87 -30.38
CA THR A 11 -2.77 20.41 -30.18
C THR A 11 -2.19 20.86 -28.84
N VAL A 12 -2.46 22.09 -28.40
CA VAL A 12 -2.03 22.62 -27.09
C VAL A 12 -2.73 21.88 -25.94
N VAL A 13 -4.03 21.61 -26.05
CA VAL A 13 -4.78 20.81 -25.06
C VAL A 13 -4.26 19.37 -24.99
N CYS A 14 -3.86 18.78 -26.12
CA CYS A 14 -3.31 17.43 -26.15
C CYS A 14 -1.92 17.35 -25.48
N GLN A 15 -1.01 18.28 -25.83
CA GLN A 15 0.34 18.36 -25.25
C GLN A 15 0.33 18.61 -23.74
N THR A 16 -0.57 19.47 -23.25
CA THR A 16 -0.72 19.73 -21.81
C THR A 16 -1.25 18.51 -21.05
N ASN A 17 -2.13 17.71 -21.66
CA ASN A 17 -2.63 16.47 -21.08
C ASN A 17 -1.55 15.37 -20.97
N GLU A 18 -0.67 15.24 -21.95
CA GLU A 18 0.45 14.29 -21.88
C GLU A 18 1.47 14.68 -20.81
N ALA A 19 1.85 15.96 -20.73
CA ALA A 19 2.74 16.45 -19.67
C ALA A 19 2.13 16.23 -18.28
N ALA A 20 0.82 16.49 -18.10
CA ALA A 20 0.12 16.22 -16.85
C ALA A 20 0.09 14.72 -16.49
N ARG A 21 -0.04 13.83 -17.49
CA ARG A 21 0.06 12.37 -17.29
C ARG A 21 1.46 11.94 -16.89
N ILE A 22 2.50 12.49 -17.52
CA ILE A 22 3.91 12.21 -17.18
C ILE A 22 4.21 12.67 -15.75
N VAL A 23 3.83 13.88 -15.38
CA VAL A 23 4.03 14.41 -14.02
C VAL A 23 3.25 13.59 -12.98
N ARG A 24 2.01 13.18 -13.28
CA ARG A 24 1.25 12.25 -12.42
C ARG A 24 1.97 10.91 -12.25
N ARG A 25 2.50 10.34 -13.33
CA ARG A 25 3.25 9.07 -13.31
C ARG A 25 4.53 9.21 -12.48
N LEU A 26 5.29 10.29 -12.68
CA LEU A 26 6.50 10.57 -11.91
C LEU A 26 6.22 10.81 -10.42
N ARG A 27 5.16 11.57 -10.08
CA ARG A 27 4.70 11.72 -8.70
C ARG A 27 4.35 10.35 -8.11
N ASN A 28 3.62 9.51 -8.83
CA ASN A 28 3.28 8.16 -8.36
C ASN A 28 4.53 7.30 -8.09
N VAL A 29 5.59 7.43 -8.89
CA VAL A 29 6.88 6.73 -8.67
C VAL A 29 7.67 7.29 -7.46
N THR A 30 7.34 8.48 -6.93
CA THR A 30 7.95 9.02 -5.70
C THR A 30 7.19 8.72 -4.41
N ALA A 31 6.05 8.02 -4.46
CA ALA A 31 5.33 7.64 -3.25
C ALA A 31 6.20 6.74 -2.36
N GLN A 32 6.15 6.95 -1.06
CA GLN A 32 6.91 6.21 -0.05
C GLN A 32 5.98 5.41 0.86
N SER A 33 4.70 5.79 0.91
CA SER A 33 3.66 5.09 1.64
C SER A 33 2.29 5.29 0.98
N CYS A 34 1.29 4.52 1.42
CA CYS A 34 -0.11 4.74 1.03
C CYS A 34 -0.60 6.16 1.41
N LEU A 35 -0.06 6.75 2.48
CA LEU A 35 -0.42 8.12 2.88
C LEU A 35 -0.08 9.15 1.80
N ASP A 36 1.00 8.95 1.03
CA ASP A 36 1.34 9.85 -0.07
C ASP A 36 0.30 9.80 -1.19
N TYR A 37 -0.24 8.61 -1.47
CA TYR A 37 -1.32 8.44 -2.44
C TYR A 37 -2.60 9.12 -1.95
N LEU A 38 -2.94 8.97 -0.67
CA LEU A 38 -4.10 9.66 -0.08
C LEU A 38 -3.95 11.18 -0.15
N LYS A 39 -2.78 11.73 0.22
CA LYS A 39 -2.47 13.17 0.11
C LYS A 39 -2.60 13.71 -1.32
N ARG A 40 -2.47 12.84 -2.32
CA ARG A 40 -2.65 13.18 -3.76
C ARG A 40 -4.10 13.01 -4.23
N GLY A 41 -5.02 12.67 -3.33
CA GLY A 41 -6.44 12.50 -3.61
C GLY A 41 -6.86 11.10 -4.07
N VAL A 42 -5.98 10.10 -3.96
CA VAL A 42 -6.37 8.71 -4.23
C VAL A 42 -7.23 8.19 -3.08
N LYS A 43 -8.36 7.56 -3.41
CA LYS A 43 -9.33 7.03 -2.43
C LYS A 43 -9.73 5.58 -2.66
N THR A 44 -9.25 4.97 -3.74
CA THR A 44 -9.64 3.61 -4.13
C THR A 44 -8.68 2.59 -3.56
N ASN A 45 -9.20 1.59 -2.88
CA ASN A 45 -8.42 0.45 -2.39
C ASN A 45 -7.67 -0.25 -3.54
N GLY A 46 -6.48 -0.80 -3.29
CA GLY A 46 -5.75 -1.54 -4.31
C GLY A 46 -4.27 -1.68 -4.08
N TYR A 47 -3.58 -2.20 -5.10
CA TYR A 47 -2.13 -2.36 -5.10
C TYR A 47 -1.44 -1.14 -5.68
N TYR A 48 -0.45 -0.63 -4.96
CA TYR A 48 0.30 0.57 -5.30
C TYR A 48 1.79 0.33 -5.17
N SER A 49 2.57 1.14 -5.87
CA SER A 49 4.04 1.07 -5.90
C SER A 49 4.63 2.13 -4.98
N ILE A 50 5.46 1.74 -4.02
CA ILE A 50 6.16 2.68 -3.15
C ILE A 50 7.66 2.44 -3.18
N LYS A 51 8.43 3.52 -3.00
CA LYS A 51 9.88 3.46 -2.91
C LYS A 51 10.31 2.64 -1.70
N ASN A 52 11.31 1.79 -1.91
CA ASN A 52 12.03 1.11 -0.86
C ASN A 52 13.17 2.03 -0.41
N TYR A 53 13.28 2.27 0.89
CA TYR A 53 14.36 3.11 1.41
C TYR A 53 15.65 2.28 1.55
N GLY A 54 16.81 2.91 1.29
CA GLY A 54 18.13 2.27 1.49
C GLY A 54 18.63 1.36 0.38
N THR A 55 17.92 1.23 -0.74
CA THR A 55 18.42 0.57 -1.97
C THR A 55 18.04 1.44 -3.16
N ASP A 56 19.02 1.76 -4.02
CA ASP A 56 18.98 2.74 -5.12
C ASP A 56 17.67 2.75 -5.93
N GLY A 57 16.66 3.50 -5.46
CA GLY A 57 15.41 3.69 -6.16
C GLY A 57 14.55 2.44 -6.36
N TRP A 58 14.78 1.35 -5.63
CA TRP A 58 13.96 0.14 -5.76
C TRP A 58 12.51 0.42 -5.35
N VAL A 59 11.56 -0.20 -6.06
CA VAL A 59 10.12 0.00 -5.84
C VAL A 59 9.52 -1.32 -5.39
N ARG A 60 8.65 -1.29 -4.39
CA ARG A 60 7.88 -2.45 -3.95
C ARG A 60 6.39 -2.20 -4.07
N THR A 61 5.66 -3.26 -4.38
CA THR A 61 4.20 -3.24 -4.37
C THR A 61 3.71 -3.37 -2.93
N VAL A 62 2.68 -2.61 -2.57
CA VAL A 62 1.94 -2.71 -1.32
C VAL A 62 0.45 -2.64 -1.58
N TYR A 63 -0.35 -3.17 -0.68
CA TYR A 63 -1.80 -2.95 -0.71
C TYR A 63 -2.14 -1.73 0.17
N CYS A 64 -2.89 -0.79 -0.40
CA CYS A 64 -3.41 0.38 0.28
C CYS A 64 -4.92 0.27 0.45
N ASP A 65 -5.36 0.60 1.65
CA ASP A 65 -6.76 0.69 2.02
C ASP A 65 -7.09 2.09 2.53
N PHE A 66 -7.99 2.76 1.80
CA PHE A 66 -8.45 4.12 2.01
C PHE A 66 -9.93 4.20 2.39
N GLU A 67 -10.63 3.07 2.37
CA GLU A 67 -12.08 3.01 2.52
C GLU A 67 -12.50 2.46 3.89
N SER A 68 -11.64 1.67 4.55
CA SER A 68 -11.97 1.10 5.87
C SER A 68 -12.05 2.15 6.97
N GLU A 69 -11.36 3.28 6.81
CA GLU A 69 -11.48 4.45 7.69
C GLU A 69 -11.36 5.74 6.86
N PRO A 70 -12.44 6.52 6.72
CA PRO A 70 -12.43 7.73 5.92
C PRO A 70 -11.36 8.73 6.37
N GLY A 71 -10.52 9.17 5.44
CA GLY A 71 -9.44 10.13 5.73
C GLY A 71 -8.13 9.51 6.17
N PHE A 72 -8.04 8.18 6.25
CA PHE A 72 -6.82 7.46 6.61
C PHE A 72 -6.32 6.56 5.48
N ALA A 73 -5.04 6.22 5.54
CA ALA A 73 -4.35 5.42 4.54
C ALA A 73 -3.63 4.25 5.19
N TRP A 74 -4.30 3.11 5.19
CA TRP A 74 -3.79 1.86 5.75
C TRP A 74 -2.86 1.16 4.76
N THR A 75 -1.67 0.78 5.20
CA THR A 75 -0.74 -0.06 4.41
C THR A 75 -0.76 -1.49 4.95
N LEU A 76 -1.01 -2.48 4.11
CA LEU A 76 -0.94 -3.89 4.53
C LEU A 76 0.51 -4.29 4.84
N VAL A 77 0.77 -4.76 6.06
CA VAL A 77 2.12 -5.20 6.49
C VAL A 77 2.19 -6.70 6.79
N GLU A 78 1.05 -7.33 7.12
CA GLU A 78 0.94 -8.75 7.41
C GLU A 78 -0.47 -9.26 7.04
N SER A 79 -0.54 -10.40 6.33
CA SER A 79 -1.79 -11.08 5.98
C SER A 79 -1.59 -12.59 5.92
N PHE A 80 -2.45 -13.38 6.57
CA PHE A 80 -2.39 -14.85 6.42
C PHE A 80 -3.76 -15.51 6.54
N ALA A 81 -4.00 -16.56 5.75
CA ALA A 81 -5.19 -17.40 5.92
C ALA A 81 -5.09 -18.25 7.19
N LEU A 82 -6.23 -18.63 7.77
CA LEU A 82 -6.27 -19.40 9.02
C LEU A 82 -5.50 -20.73 8.97
N LYS A 83 -5.41 -21.38 7.81
CA LYS A 83 -4.58 -22.58 7.61
C LYS A 83 -3.08 -22.35 7.91
N ASN A 84 -2.62 -21.10 7.80
CA ASN A 84 -1.24 -20.68 7.99
C ASN A 84 -0.98 -20.12 9.42
N LYS A 85 -1.98 -20.14 10.31
CA LYS A 85 -1.92 -19.48 11.63
C LYS A 85 -0.80 -19.96 12.55
N PHE A 86 -0.30 -21.18 12.34
CA PHE A 86 0.75 -21.78 13.16
C PHE A 86 2.16 -21.61 12.59
N LEU A 87 2.32 -20.97 11.42
CA LEU A 87 3.65 -20.69 10.91
C LEU A 87 4.37 -19.74 11.88
N PRO A 88 5.67 -19.94 12.18
CA PRO A 88 6.39 -19.13 13.16
C PRO A 88 6.29 -17.62 12.93
N ALA A 89 6.29 -17.18 11.66
CA ALA A 89 6.08 -15.80 11.27
C ALA A 89 4.75 -15.22 11.78
N PHE A 90 3.66 -15.98 11.81
CA PHE A 90 2.36 -15.47 12.24
C PHE A 90 2.01 -15.87 13.67
N HIS A 91 2.57 -16.95 14.19
CA HIS A 91 2.25 -17.45 15.53
C HIS A 91 3.20 -16.93 16.62
N ILE A 92 4.50 -16.92 16.34
CA ILE A 92 5.54 -16.77 17.37
C ILE A 92 6.20 -15.39 17.27
N HIS A 93 6.43 -14.90 16.05
CA HIS A 93 7.20 -13.70 15.85
C HIS A 93 6.32 -12.44 15.88
N PRO A 94 6.55 -11.48 16.81
CA PRO A 94 5.92 -10.16 16.75
C PRO A 94 6.49 -9.33 15.60
N LEU A 95 5.84 -8.22 15.22
CA LEU A 95 6.25 -7.39 14.07
C LEU A 95 7.67 -6.80 14.20
N LYS A 96 8.17 -6.63 15.44
CA LYS A 96 9.55 -6.17 15.72
C LYS A 96 10.65 -7.20 15.40
N VAL A 97 10.29 -8.47 15.16
CA VAL A 97 11.22 -9.52 14.77
C VAL A 97 11.24 -9.62 13.23
N ASN A 98 12.44 -9.77 12.66
CA ASN A 98 12.58 -9.94 11.22
C ASN A 98 12.21 -11.37 10.78
N ALA A 99 10.94 -11.59 10.43
CA ALA A 99 10.42 -12.88 9.95
C ALA A 99 9.57 -12.70 8.68
N PRO A 100 10.15 -12.20 7.57
CA PRO A 100 9.38 -11.89 6.35
C PRO A 100 8.80 -13.14 5.69
N VAL A 101 7.65 -12.98 5.04
CA VAL A 101 7.00 -14.02 4.24
C VAL A 101 6.49 -13.37 2.95
N ASN A 102 7.05 -13.73 1.80
CA ASN A 102 6.72 -13.09 0.52
C ASN A 102 6.77 -11.54 0.55
N PRO A 103 7.81 -10.90 1.14
CA PRO A 103 7.82 -9.47 1.48
C PRO A 103 7.71 -8.52 0.28
N ASN A 104 8.00 -9.02 -0.93
CA ASN A 104 7.93 -8.26 -2.18
C ASN A 104 6.71 -8.62 -3.05
N SER A 105 5.87 -9.55 -2.59
CA SER A 105 4.69 -10.04 -3.32
C SER A 105 3.48 -10.09 -2.38
N PRO A 106 2.86 -8.93 -2.09
CA PRO A 106 1.74 -8.84 -1.16
C PRO A 106 0.58 -9.70 -1.64
N ASN A 107 0.16 -10.65 -0.81
CA ASN A 107 -0.95 -11.55 -1.08
C ASN A 107 -1.72 -11.81 0.21
N TRP A 108 -3.04 -11.95 0.11
CA TRP A 108 -3.90 -12.06 1.30
C TRP A 108 -3.73 -13.37 2.07
N ASN A 109 -3.26 -14.42 1.40
CA ASN A 109 -3.19 -15.77 1.96
C ASN A 109 -1.93 -15.98 2.83
N LEU A 110 -0.81 -15.35 2.50
CA LEU A 110 0.49 -15.64 3.09
C LEU A 110 1.51 -14.53 2.79
N PHE A 111 1.48 -13.46 3.58
CA PHE A 111 2.31 -12.28 3.42
C PHE A 111 2.74 -11.67 4.75
N ARG A 112 3.99 -11.24 4.81
CA ARG A 112 4.55 -10.44 5.89
C ARG A 112 5.76 -9.65 5.38
N MET A 113 5.77 -8.35 5.63
CA MET A 113 6.93 -7.50 5.35
C MET A 113 8.14 -7.85 6.23
N SER A 114 9.34 -7.46 5.79
CA SER A 114 10.52 -7.51 6.65
C SER A 114 10.46 -6.45 7.74
N PHE A 115 11.21 -6.63 8.82
CA PHE A 115 11.31 -5.61 9.88
C PHE A 115 11.78 -4.27 9.34
N LEU A 116 12.77 -4.28 8.43
CA LEU A 116 13.29 -3.08 7.78
C LEU A 116 12.20 -2.34 6.99
N GLN A 117 11.41 -3.06 6.18
CA GLN A 117 10.32 -2.46 5.40
C GLN A 117 9.25 -1.82 6.31
N MET A 118 8.90 -2.48 7.41
CA MET A 118 7.95 -1.94 8.39
C MET A 118 8.53 -0.70 9.10
N SER A 119 9.79 -0.76 9.54
CA SER A 119 10.46 0.39 10.17
C SER A 119 10.47 1.63 9.26
N GLN A 120 10.73 1.43 7.97
CA GLN A 120 10.69 2.51 6.97
C GLN A 120 9.29 3.07 6.75
N LEU A 121 8.27 2.20 6.67
CA LEU A 121 6.89 2.65 6.62
C LEU A 121 6.51 3.47 7.86
N ARG A 122 7.12 3.19 9.02
CA ARG A 122 6.77 3.82 10.31
C ARG A 122 7.13 5.29 10.31
N ALA A 123 8.24 5.61 9.66
CA ALA A 123 8.70 6.98 9.49
C ALA A 123 7.74 7.82 8.62
N GLN A 124 6.86 7.19 7.84
CA GLN A 124 6.00 7.87 6.85
C GLN A 124 4.51 7.77 7.13
N SER A 125 4.04 6.71 7.81
CA SER A 125 2.62 6.47 8.08
C SER A 125 2.42 5.80 9.43
N THR A 126 1.37 6.23 10.12
CA THR A 126 0.91 5.69 11.40
C THR A 126 -0.11 4.54 11.26
N HIS A 127 -0.69 4.34 10.07
CA HIS A 127 -1.81 3.41 9.86
C HIS A 127 -1.36 2.15 9.11
N TRP A 128 -1.25 1.05 9.84
CA TRP A 128 -0.76 -0.23 9.34
C TRP A 128 -1.78 -1.34 9.54
N ARG A 129 -1.99 -2.17 8.52
CA ARG A 129 -2.98 -3.22 8.54
C ARG A 129 -2.31 -4.59 8.71
N VAL A 130 -2.73 -5.29 9.75
CA VAL A 130 -2.49 -6.72 9.96
C VAL A 130 -3.84 -7.41 9.84
N THR A 131 -3.93 -8.48 9.06
CA THR A 131 -5.19 -9.23 8.95
C THR A 131 -4.97 -10.73 8.85
N CYS A 132 -5.99 -11.48 9.25
CA CYS A 132 -6.10 -12.90 8.91
C CYS A 132 -7.44 -13.26 8.27
N SER A 133 -8.26 -12.26 7.96
CA SER A 133 -9.45 -12.42 7.14
C SER A 133 -9.05 -12.31 5.67
N PHE A 134 -8.97 -13.46 5.01
CA PHE A 134 -8.84 -13.56 3.57
C PHE A 134 -10.12 -12.99 2.93
N GLN A 135 -10.13 -11.72 2.53
CA GLN A 135 -11.17 -11.04 1.72
C GLN A 135 -12.63 -11.52 1.94
N THR A 136 -13.06 -11.76 3.18
CA THR A 136 -14.48 -11.94 3.47
C THR A 136 -15.01 -10.62 3.96
N ASN A 137 -15.95 -10.03 3.22
CA ASN A 137 -16.71 -8.82 3.57
C ASN A 137 -17.52 -8.95 4.87
N SER A 138 -17.34 -10.02 5.64
CA SER A 138 -17.98 -10.25 6.93
C SER A 138 -17.09 -9.74 8.05
N VAL A 139 -17.37 -8.49 8.45
CA VAL A 139 -17.07 -7.99 9.80
C VAL A 139 -17.89 -8.85 10.77
N GLY A 140 -17.37 -9.99 11.19
CA GLY A 140 -18.14 -10.91 12.05
C GLY A 140 -17.33 -11.93 12.83
N TYR A 141 -16.23 -12.43 12.30
CA TYR A 141 -15.36 -13.37 13.02
C TYR A 141 -13.91 -13.14 12.62
N LEU A 142 -13.27 -12.15 13.24
CA LEU A 142 -11.82 -12.16 13.39
C LEU A 142 -11.51 -13.12 14.54
N PRO A 143 -10.80 -14.24 14.31
CA PRO A 143 -10.27 -15.01 15.42
C PRO A 143 -9.34 -14.11 16.23
N ARG A 144 -9.47 -14.11 17.57
CA ARG A 144 -8.68 -13.29 18.52
C ARG A 144 -7.17 -13.28 18.23
N LEU A 145 -6.68 -14.34 17.61
CA LEU A 145 -5.32 -14.51 17.08
C LEU A 145 -4.76 -13.29 16.33
N CYS A 146 -5.59 -12.45 15.72
CA CYS A 146 -5.16 -11.32 14.90
C CYS A 146 -5.28 -9.95 15.59
N GLN A 147 -6.03 -9.86 16.70
CA GLN A 147 -6.17 -8.63 17.48
C GLN A 147 -4.98 -8.44 18.43
N ASP A 148 -4.43 -9.52 18.99
CA ASP A 148 -3.39 -9.45 20.02
C ASP A 148 -2.02 -8.96 19.51
N LYS A 149 -1.81 -8.91 18.19
CA LYS A 149 -0.54 -8.44 17.59
C LYS A 149 -0.42 -6.93 17.43
N LEU A 150 -1.50 -6.18 17.60
CA LEU A 150 -1.51 -4.72 17.46
C LEU A 150 -1.11 -3.99 18.76
N GLN A 151 -1.00 -4.68 19.90
CA GLN A 151 -0.65 -4.08 21.19
C GLN A 151 0.86 -3.86 21.42
N GLY A 152 1.69 -3.88 20.36
CA GLY A 152 3.15 -3.75 20.48
C GLY A 152 3.83 -2.98 19.35
N VAL A 153 3.11 -2.03 18.73
CA VAL A 153 3.67 -1.10 17.74
C VAL A 153 4.33 0.08 18.44
#